data_AF-S6CTT9-F1
#
_entry.id   AF-S6CTT9-F1
#
_cell.length_a   1.000
_cell.length_b   1.000
_cell.length_c   1.000
_cell.angle_alpha   90.00
_cell.angle_beta   90.00
_cell.angle_gamma   90.00
#
_symmetry.space_group_name_H-M   'P 1'
#
loop_
_entity.id
_entity.type
_entity.pdbx_description
1 polymer ?
#
loop_
_entity_poly.entity_id
_entity_poly.type
_entity_poly.pdbx_seq_one_letter_code
_entity_poly.pdbx_strand_id
1 'polypeptide(L)'
;MTAAEISERADCSEDAARAHLSFYADLGIVIRHEGRPMRYERNDDYFEWRRVNELAREHTVDELQARVSELTDQLESYRDEYNVDSPADVDVLAFDADNVDDVYVDLSDWATVVEERRLHERARRKVTSSTAQSHS
;
A
#
# COMPACT_ATOMS: atom_id res chain seq x y z
N MET A 1 -9.64 13.65 -6.13
CA MET A 1 -9.20 14.70 -7.07
C MET A 1 -10.20 14.83 -8.21
N THR A 2 -10.30 15.99 -8.83
CA THR A 2 -11.10 16.23 -10.05
C THR A 2 -10.33 15.77 -11.29
N ALA A 3 -11.02 15.64 -12.44
CA ALA A 3 -10.35 15.32 -13.70
C ALA A 3 -9.31 16.39 -14.09
N ALA A 4 -9.58 17.66 -13.81
CA ALA A 4 -8.66 18.77 -14.07
C ALA A 4 -7.38 18.67 -13.24
N GLU A 5 -7.50 18.46 -11.92
CA GLU A 5 -6.35 18.26 -11.03
C GLU A 5 -5.50 17.05 -11.46
N ILE A 6 -6.15 15.97 -11.90
CA ILE A 6 -5.46 14.76 -12.37
C ILE A 6 -4.78 15.02 -13.72
N SER A 7 -5.42 15.72 -14.65
CA SER A 7 -4.84 16.00 -15.97
C SER A 7 -3.63 16.90 -15.90
N GLU A 8 -3.63 17.89 -14.99
CA GLU A 8 -2.46 18.74 -14.72
C GLU A 8 -1.28 17.90 -14.21
N ARG A 9 -1.52 16.97 -13.29
CA ARG A 9 -0.49 16.07 -12.75
C ARG A 9 0.01 15.05 -13.76
N ALA A 10 -0.85 14.61 -14.67
CA ALA A 10 -0.56 13.61 -15.69
C ALA A 10 -0.04 14.21 -17.01
N ASP A 11 0.11 15.54 -17.09
CA ASP A 11 0.49 16.28 -18.29
C ASP A 11 -0.35 15.88 -19.52
N CYS A 12 -1.68 15.87 -19.34
CA CYS A 12 -2.62 15.53 -20.41
C CYS A 12 -3.83 16.48 -20.42
N SER A 13 -4.72 16.34 -21.41
CA SER A 13 -5.95 17.14 -21.44
C SER A 13 -6.98 16.61 -20.44
N GLU A 14 -7.82 17.50 -19.90
CA GLU A 14 -8.90 17.12 -18.97
C GLU A 14 -9.85 16.09 -19.60
N ASP A 15 -10.12 16.20 -20.91
CA ASP A 15 -10.96 15.24 -21.64
C ASP A 15 -10.31 13.86 -21.74
N ALA A 16 -8.99 13.79 -21.99
CA ALA A 16 -8.25 12.53 -21.98
C ALA A 16 -8.24 11.90 -20.58
N ALA A 17 -7.99 12.69 -19.53
CA ALA A 17 -8.06 12.23 -18.15
C ALA A 17 -9.45 11.68 -17.82
N ARG A 18 -10.53 12.38 -18.19
CA ARG A 18 -11.91 11.92 -17.97
C ARG A 18 -12.20 10.60 -18.68
N ALA A 19 -11.76 10.43 -19.93
CA ALA A 19 -11.93 9.19 -20.68
C ALA A 19 -11.23 8.01 -19.98
N HIS A 20 -9.97 8.19 -19.58
CA HIS A 20 -9.22 7.15 -18.87
C HIS A 20 -9.80 6.85 -17.49
N LEU A 21 -10.17 7.87 -16.72
CA LEU A 21 -10.77 7.70 -15.40
C LEU A 21 -12.13 7.01 -15.45
N SER A 22 -12.93 7.26 -16.50
CA SER A 22 -14.17 6.50 -16.72
C SER A 22 -13.88 5.03 -16.98
N PHE A 23 -12.94 4.74 -17.89
CA PHE A 23 -12.55 3.36 -18.18
C PHE A 23 -12.01 2.63 -16.94
N TYR A 24 -11.17 3.30 -16.14
CA TYR A 24 -10.66 2.72 -14.90
C TYR A 24 -11.73 2.56 -13.82
N ALA A 25 -12.75 3.42 -13.80
CA ALA A 25 -13.90 3.24 -12.93
C ALA A 25 -14.73 2.02 -13.34
N ASP A 26 -14.93 1.79 -14.65
CA ASP A 26 -15.61 0.60 -15.15
C ASP A 26 -14.86 -0.70 -14.82
N LEU A 27 -13.52 -0.65 -14.77
CA LEU A 27 -12.68 -1.76 -14.30
C LEU A 27 -12.62 -1.90 -12.77
N GLY A 28 -13.19 -0.96 -12.01
CA GLY A 28 -13.10 -0.93 -10.54
C GLY A 28 -11.73 -0.51 -10.00
N ILE A 29 -10.82 -0.01 -10.84
CA ILE A 29 -9.47 0.47 -10.47
C ILE A 29 -9.55 1.86 -9.81
N VAL A 30 -10.55 2.64 -10.19
CA VAL A 30 -10.83 3.99 -9.68
C VAL A 30 -12.24 4.02 -9.11
N ILE A 31 -12.42 4.66 -7.97
CA ILE A 31 -13.74 4.96 -7.40
C ILE A 31 -14.17 6.33 -7.94
N ARG A 32 -15.33 6.37 -8.58
CA ARG A 32 -15.97 7.62 -9.01
C ARG A 32 -16.95 8.09 -7.92
N HIS A 33 -16.73 9.31 -7.44
CA HIS A 33 -17.61 10.00 -6.52
C HIS A 33 -18.48 11.00 -7.29
N GLU A 34 -19.79 10.77 -7.27
CA GLU A 34 -20.76 11.67 -7.90
C GLU A 34 -20.74 13.06 -7.23
N GLY A 35 -20.90 14.12 -8.03
CA GLY A 35 -20.81 15.50 -7.55
C GLY A 35 -20.57 16.53 -8.66
N ARG A 36 -20.50 17.81 -8.29
CA ARG A 36 -20.18 18.91 -9.21
C ARG A 36 -19.09 19.81 -8.60
N PRO A 37 -17.81 19.63 -8.97
CA PRO A 37 -17.29 18.69 -9.98
C PRO A 37 -17.27 17.22 -9.52
N MET A 38 -17.25 16.29 -10.47
CA MET A 38 -17.01 14.86 -10.20
C MET A 38 -15.62 14.66 -9.61
N ARG A 39 -15.49 13.70 -8.69
CA ARG A 39 -14.21 13.36 -8.06
C ARG A 39 -13.86 11.90 -8.29
N TYR A 40 -12.57 11.64 -8.35
CA TYR A 40 -11.98 10.33 -8.55
C TYR A 40 -10.97 10.05 -7.44
N GLU A 41 -10.92 8.79 -7.04
CA GLU A 41 -10.05 8.25 -6.02
C GLU A 41 -9.51 6.89 -6.50
N ARG A 42 -8.25 6.57 -6.19
CA ARG A 42 -7.71 5.24 -6.49
C ARG A 42 -8.43 4.22 -5.62
N ASN A 43 -8.84 3.09 -6.18
CA ASN A 43 -9.43 2.01 -5.39
C ASN A 43 -8.31 1.22 -4.69
N ASP A 44 -7.89 1.66 -3.50
CA ASP A 44 -6.82 1.00 -2.75
C ASP A 44 -7.16 -0.46 -2.39
N ASP A 45 -8.44 -0.76 -2.13
CA ASP A 45 -8.91 -2.13 -1.88
C ASP A 45 -8.67 -3.06 -3.08
N TYR A 46 -8.84 -2.55 -4.32
CA TYR A 46 -8.57 -3.32 -5.54
C TYR A 46 -7.09 -3.68 -5.65
N PHE A 47 -6.19 -2.72 -5.43
CA PHE A 47 -4.75 -2.96 -5.52
C PHE A 47 -4.27 -3.87 -4.40
N GLU A 48 -4.80 -3.69 -3.19
CA GLU A 48 -4.48 -4.57 -2.07
C GLU A 48 -4.93 -6.01 -2.35
N TRP A 49 -6.18 -6.19 -2.78
CA TRP A 49 -6.69 -7.50 -3.17
C TRP A 49 -5.83 -8.12 -4.27
N ARG A 50 -5.46 -7.35 -5.30
CA ARG A 50 -4.63 -7.84 -6.41
C ARG A 50 -3.27 -8.34 -5.91
N ARG A 51 -2.60 -7.55 -5.07
CA ARG A 51 -1.28 -7.89 -4.50
C ARG A 51 -1.36 -9.12 -3.59
N VAL A 52 -2.36 -9.21 -2.72
CA VAL A 52 -2.57 -10.40 -1.87
C VAL A 52 -2.83 -11.65 -2.70
N ASN A 53 -3.58 -11.55 -3.80
CA ASN A 53 -3.84 -12.69 -4.69
C ASN A 53 -2.58 -13.10 -5.47
N GLU A 54 -1.75 -12.16 -5.90
CA GLU A 54 -0.46 -12.43 -6.54
C GLU A 54 0.46 -13.18 -5.57
N LEU A 55 0.70 -12.63 -4.38
CA LEU A 55 1.52 -13.27 -3.33
C LEU A 55 1.03 -14.68 -2.98
N ALA A 56 -0.29 -14.87 -2.85
CA ALA A 56 -0.88 -16.16 -2.54
C ALA A 56 -0.77 -17.19 -3.69
N ARG A 57 -0.55 -16.74 -4.93
CA ARG A 57 -0.37 -17.64 -6.09
C ARG A 57 1.09 -17.98 -6.32
N GLU A 58 2.00 -17.06 -6.02
CA GLU A 58 3.43 -17.18 -6.32
C GLU A 58 4.23 -17.80 -5.18
N HIS A 59 3.69 -17.80 -3.96
CA HIS A 59 4.39 -18.30 -2.77
C HIS A 59 3.61 -19.38 -2.02
N THR A 60 4.37 -20.30 -1.45
CA THR A 60 3.88 -21.28 -0.48
C THR A 60 3.61 -20.64 0.89
N VAL A 61 2.88 -21.35 1.76
CA VAL A 61 2.63 -20.89 3.14
C VAL A 61 3.93 -20.68 3.90
N ASP A 62 4.91 -21.57 3.72
CA ASP A 62 6.21 -21.50 4.41
C ASP A 62 7.05 -20.32 3.94
N GLU A 63 7.08 -20.03 2.63
CA GLU A 63 7.76 -18.86 2.08
C GLU A 63 7.11 -17.55 2.56
N LEU A 64 5.77 -17.49 2.58
CA LEU A 64 5.04 -16.34 3.12
C LEU A 64 5.30 -16.18 4.62
N GLN A 65 5.39 -17.28 5.37
CA GLN A 65 5.71 -17.23 6.79
C GLN A 65 7.14 -16.75 7.05
N ALA A 66 8.13 -17.26 6.30
CA ALA A 66 9.51 -16.80 6.39
C ALA A 66 9.60 -15.30 6.13
N ARG A 67 8.92 -14.81 5.09
CA ARG A 67 8.91 -13.39 4.74
C ARG A 67 8.25 -12.52 5.81
N VAL A 68 7.15 -12.98 6.41
CA VAL A 68 6.53 -12.29 7.56
C VAL A 68 7.49 -12.20 8.75
N SER A 69 8.25 -13.26 9.04
CA SER A 69 9.24 -13.24 10.12
C SER A 69 10.36 -12.22 9.85
N GLU A 70 10.96 -12.23 8.65
CA GLU A 70 11.99 -11.26 8.26
C GLU A 70 11.50 -9.82 8.37
N LEU A 71 10.29 -9.54 7.88
CA LEU A 71 9.70 -8.22 7.96
C LEU A 71 9.41 -7.83 9.42
N THR A 72 9.06 -8.79 10.28
CA THR A 72 8.88 -8.53 11.71
C THR A 72 10.20 -8.11 12.35
N ASP A 73 11.31 -8.80 12.06
CA ASP A 73 12.63 -8.46 12.59
C ASP A 73 13.10 -7.06 12.12
N GLN A 74 12.79 -6.69 10.87
CA GLN A 74 13.03 -5.34 10.35
C GLN A 74 12.20 -4.28 11.09
N LEU A 75 10.93 -4.57 11.37
CA LEU A 75 10.08 -3.65 12.15
C LEU A 75 10.61 -3.45 13.57
N GLU A 76 11.07 -4.51 14.24
CA GLU A 76 11.67 -4.36 15.57
C GLU A 76 12.94 -3.50 15.52
N SER A 77 13.76 -3.63 14.48
CA SER A 77 14.95 -2.78 14.28
C SER A 77 14.58 -1.29 14.21
N TYR A 78 13.55 -0.93 13.43
CA TYR A 78 13.07 0.46 13.36
C TYR A 78 12.48 0.95 14.69
N ARG A 79 11.73 0.10 15.40
CA ARG A 79 11.17 0.45 16.72
C ARG A 79 12.25 0.69 17.74
N ASP A 80 13.31 -0.12 17.74
CA ASP A 80 14.46 0.04 18.62
C ASP A 80 15.24 1.32 18.30
N GLU A 81 15.41 1.64 17.02
CA GLU A 81 16.11 2.84 16.56
C GLU A 81 15.39 4.14 16.93
N TYR A 82 14.08 4.21 16.66
CA TYR A 82 13.29 5.41 16.88
C TYR A 82 12.57 5.43 18.25
N ASN A 83 12.60 4.32 18.99
CA ASN A 83 11.95 4.13 20.29
C ASN A 83 10.45 4.50 20.29
N VAL A 84 9.75 4.15 19.21
CA VAL A 84 8.30 4.31 19.04
C VAL A 84 7.71 3.10 18.31
N ASP A 85 6.39 2.91 18.37
CA ASP A 85 5.73 1.71 17.82
C ASP A 85 5.44 1.80 16.31
N SER A 86 5.36 3.02 15.76
CA SER A 86 4.95 3.33 14.39
C SER A 86 5.76 4.49 13.80
N PRO A 87 6.03 4.50 12.48
CA PRO A 87 6.72 5.63 11.83
C PRO A 87 5.97 6.96 11.99
N ALA A 88 4.64 6.93 12.16
CA ALA A 88 3.83 8.12 12.38
C ALA A 88 4.03 8.77 13.76
N ASP A 89 4.63 8.03 14.71
CA ASP A 89 4.85 8.51 16.08
C ASP A 89 6.22 9.21 16.24
N VAL A 90 7.06 9.22 15.20
CA VAL A 90 8.38 9.86 15.22
C VAL A 90 8.22 11.38 15.12
N ASP A 91 8.74 12.10 16.11
CA ASP A 91 8.84 13.57 16.07
C ASP A 91 10.04 13.99 15.22
N VAL A 92 9.80 14.16 13.91
CA VAL A 92 10.83 14.57 12.93
C VAL A 92 11.45 15.93 13.28
N LEU A 93 10.75 16.80 14.02
CA LEU A 93 11.27 18.11 14.42
C LEU A 93 12.33 18.03 15.52
N ALA A 94 12.50 16.88 16.16
CA ALA A 94 13.55 16.64 17.14
C ALA A 94 14.94 16.42 16.51
N PHE A 95 15.02 16.26 15.18
CA PHE A 95 16.26 16.01 14.45
C PHE A 95 16.83 17.29 13.84
N ASP A 96 18.15 17.33 13.68
CA ASP A 96 18.85 18.42 12.99
C ASP A 96 18.49 18.47 11.50
N ALA A 97 18.47 19.68 10.93
CA ALA A 97 18.11 19.91 9.53
C ALA A 97 19.00 19.15 8.53
N ASP A 98 20.25 18.85 8.91
CA ASP A 98 21.19 18.11 8.06
C ASP A 98 20.86 16.60 7.97
N ASN A 99 20.08 16.06 8.92
CA ASN A 99 19.71 14.64 8.99
C ASN A 99 18.23 14.40 8.66
N VAL A 100 17.43 15.45 8.51
CA VAL A 100 15.98 15.35 8.39
C VAL A 100 15.54 14.59 7.13
N ASP A 101 16.28 14.74 6.03
CA ASP A 101 15.99 14.05 4.77
C ASP A 101 16.20 12.53 4.90
N ASP A 102 17.27 12.10 5.58
CA ASP A 102 17.53 10.69 5.84
C ASP A 102 16.46 10.09 6.75
N VAL A 103 16.03 10.82 7.79
CA VAL A 103 14.91 10.41 8.65
C VAL A 103 13.63 10.22 7.83
N TYR A 104 13.30 11.12 6.89
CA TYR A 104 12.13 10.95 6.04
C TYR A 104 12.22 9.70 5.14
N VAL A 105 13.41 9.35 4.66
CA VAL A 105 13.63 8.11 3.90
C VAL A 105 13.38 6.91 4.79
N ASP A 106 13.98 6.86 5.97
CA ASP A 106 13.81 5.75 6.91
C ASP A 106 12.36 5.56 7.33
N LEU A 107 11.61 6.63 7.62
CA LEU A 107 10.19 6.53 7.97
C LEU A 107 9.35 6.03 6.80
N SER A 108 9.71 6.39 5.57
CA SER A 108 9.03 5.91 4.36
C SER A 108 9.30 4.43 4.10
N ASP A 109 10.54 3.98 4.33
CA ASP A 109 10.94 2.58 4.24
C ASP A 109 10.28 1.76 5.35
N TRP A 110 10.26 2.27 6.58
CA TRP A 110 9.57 1.64 7.69
C TRP A 110 8.06 1.48 7.41
N ALA A 111 7.38 2.51 6.93
CA ALA A 111 5.99 2.44 6.52
C ALA A 111 5.76 1.39 5.42
N THR A 112 6.70 1.26 4.48
CA THR A 112 6.67 0.23 3.43
C THR A 112 6.81 -1.18 4.01
N VAL A 113 7.71 -1.39 4.97
CA VAL A 113 7.87 -2.69 5.66
C VAL A 113 6.59 -3.07 6.41
N VAL A 114 5.91 -2.11 7.07
CA VAL A 114 4.62 -2.35 7.75
C VAL A 114 3.58 -2.87 6.77
N GLU A 115 3.42 -2.20 5.62
CA GLU A 115 2.43 -2.59 4.61
C GLU A 115 2.78 -3.92 3.93
N GLU A 116 4.04 -4.14 3.57
CA GLU A 116 4.48 -5.41 3.00
C GLU A 116 4.22 -6.57 3.96
N ARG A 117 4.50 -6.42 5.26
CA ARG A 117 4.23 -7.45 6.25
C ARG A 117 2.74 -7.77 6.32
N ARG A 118 1.89 -6.75 6.31
CA ARG A 118 0.43 -6.88 6.33
C ARG A 118 -0.08 -7.65 5.11
N LEU A 119 0.43 -7.34 3.92
CA LEU A 119 0.10 -8.02 2.67
C LEU A 119 0.49 -9.50 2.69
N HIS A 120 1.72 -9.82 3.12
CA HIS A 120 2.20 -11.20 3.24
C HIS A 120 1.39 -12.01 4.25
N GLU A 121 1.03 -11.42 5.40
CA GLU A 121 0.18 -12.07 6.40
C GLU A 121 -1.23 -12.33 5.87
N ARG A 122 -1.81 -11.41 5.10
CA ARG A 122 -3.10 -11.61 4.43
C ARG A 122 -3.01 -12.72 3.38
N ALA A 123 -1.94 -12.75 2.59
CA ALA A 123 -1.71 -13.79 1.59
C ALA A 123 -1.59 -15.17 2.25
N ARG A 124 -0.80 -15.29 3.33
CA ARG A 124 -0.63 -16.54 4.08
C ARG A 124 -1.98 -17.08 4.58
N ARG A 125 -2.77 -16.24 5.25
CA ARG A 125 -4.11 -16.61 5.73
C ARG A 125 -5.04 -17.07 4.60
N LYS A 126 -4.99 -16.40 3.44
CA LYS A 126 -5.76 -16.78 2.26
C LYS A 126 -5.38 -18.18 1.77
N VAL A 127 -4.08 -18.47 1.60
CA VAL A 127 -3.62 -19.80 1.18
C VAL A 127 -4.06 -20.88 2.18
N THR A 128 -3.82 -20.67 3.49
CA THR A 128 -4.22 -21.61 4.53
C THR A 128 -5.74 -21.87 4.54
N SER A 129 -6.56 -20.83 4.37
CA SER A 129 -8.02 -20.97 4.29
C SER A 129 -8.49 -21.73 3.06
N SER A 130 -7.80 -21.58 1.92
CA SER A 130 -8.11 -22.30 0.69
C SER A 130 -7.78 -23.80 0.82
N THR A 131 -6.65 -24.14 1.45
CA THR A 131 -6.29 -25.54 1.71
C THR A 131 -7.30 -26.22 2.63
N ALA A 132 -7.75 -25.53 3.69
CA ALA A 132 -8.75 -26.08 4.62
C ALA A 132 -10.11 -26.37 3.94
N GLN A 133 -10.53 -25.52 2.99
CA GLN A 133 -11.77 -25.72 2.23
C GLN A 133 -11.68 -26.88 1.23
N SER A 134 -10.51 -27.15 0.65
CA SER A 134 -10.31 -28.28 -0.27
C SER A 134 -10.31 -29.66 0.41
N HIS A 135 -10.20 -29.71 1.74
CA HIS A 135 -10.19 -30.95 2.54
C HIS A 135 -11.52 -31.23 3.27
N SER A 136 -12.54 -30.39 3.08
CA SER A 136 -13.90 -30.59 3.59
C SER A 136 -14.83 -31.08 2.48
#